data_AF-A0A936XK33-F1
#
_entry.id   AF-A0A936XK33-F1
#
_cell.length_a   1.000
_cell.length_b   1.000
_cell.length_c   1.000
_cell.angle_alpha   90.00
_cell.angle_beta   90.00
_cell.angle_gamma   90.00
#
_symmetry.space_group_name_H-M   'P 1'
#
loop_
_entity.id
_entity.type
_entity.pdbx_description
1 polymer ?
#
loop_
_entity_poly.entity_id
_entity_poly.type
_entity_poly.pdbx_seq_one_letter_code
_entity_poly.pdbx_strand_id
1 'polypeptide(L)'
;MREKLPRITAVKALPEQRLSIDFEDGWTATVSLGEFIEAFPVLAPLADSTLFHKTKVEEWGSGVTWDDEGPLSIAATTLYRLAAEQAEEPARRFDAWMITNGLSATRAAEALGMTRRSIISYRTGARPVPTYINLACIGWEAVRGKRQTHAH
;
A
#
# COMPACT_ATOMS: atom_id res chain seq x y z
N MET A 1 -17.27 -3.82 4.14
CA MET A 1 -16.96 -2.48 3.58
C MET A 1 -15.68 -2.02 4.22
N ARG A 2 -14.53 -2.03 3.52
CA ARG A 2 -13.26 -1.70 4.16
C ARG A 2 -13.25 -0.19 4.46
N GLU A 3 -13.19 0.19 5.72
CA GLU A 3 -12.82 1.55 6.17
C GLU A 3 -11.54 1.49 7.02
N LYS A 4 -11.01 0.28 7.22
CA LYS A 4 -9.86 -0.01 8.07
C LYS A 4 -8.60 -0.09 7.23
N LEU A 5 -7.49 0.35 7.84
CA LEU A 5 -6.15 0.18 7.29
C LEU A 5 -5.87 -1.31 7.05
N PRO A 6 -5.08 -1.66 6.02
CA PRO A 6 -4.69 -3.03 5.78
C PRO A 6 -3.92 -3.56 6.98
N ARG A 7 -4.23 -4.80 7.36
CA ARG A 7 -3.53 -5.54 8.41
C ARG A 7 -2.88 -6.77 7.81
N ILE A 8 -1.67 -7.04 8.25
CA ILE A 8 -0.90 -8.23 7.86
C ILE A 8 -1.19 -9.34 8.86
N THR A 9 -1.56 -10.51 8.37
CA THR A 9 -1.81 -11.70 9.18
C THR A 9 -0.65 -12.68 9.16
N ALA A 10 0.11 -12.71 8.06
CA ALA A 10 1.33 -13.51 7.95
C ALA A 10 2.31 -12.87 6.97
N VAL A 11 3.59 -13.12 7.18
CA VAL A 11 4.67 -12.73 6.28
C VAL A 11 5.67 -13.87 6.15
N LYS A 12 6.21 -14.04 4.94
CA LYS A 12 7.31 -14.97 4.66
C LYS A 12 8.34 -14.29 3.77
N ALA A 13 9.59 -14.27 4.24
CA ALA A 13 10.72 -13.85 3.41
C ALA A 13 10.98 -14.86 2.29
N LEU A 14 11.18 -14.33 1.08
CA LEU A 14 11.56 -15.02 -0.13
C LEU A 14 12.93 -14.51 -0.60
N PRO A 15 13.61 -15.21 -1.52
CA PRO A 15 14.85 -14.73 -2.14
C PRO A 15 14.68 -13.37 -2.83
N GLU A 16 15.79 -12.66 -3.05
CA GLU A 16 15.84 -11.38 -3.77
C GLU A 16 15.05 -10.26 -3.07
N GLN A 17 15.08 -10.21 -1.74
CA GLN A 17 14.40 -9.21 -0.92
C GLN A 17 12.89 -9.13 -1.20
N ARG A 18 12.27 -10.28 -1.44
CA ARG A 18 10.83 -10.38 -1.67
C ARG A 18 10.10 -10.87 -0.42
N LEU A 19 8.90 -10.38 -0.20
CA LEU A 19 8.00 -10.88 0.84
C LEU A 19 6.77 -11.50 0.20
N SER A 20 6.34 -12.66 0.70
CA SER A 20 4.96 -13.12 0.56
C SER A 20 4.18 -12.62 1.77
N ILE A 21 3.10 -11.87 1.56
CA ILE A 21 2.32 -11.22 2.60
C ILE A 21 0.87 -11.66 2.47
N ASP A 22 0.30 -12.13 3.58
CA ASP A 22 -1.13 -12.38 3.72
C ASP A 22 -1.77 -11.21 4.45
N PHE A 23 -2.81 -10.63 3.82
CA PHE A 23 -3.61 -9.55 4.39
C PHE A 23 -4.93 -10.07 4.96
N GLU A 24 -5.48 -9.35 5.95
CA GLU A 24 -6.70 -9.74 6.68
C GLU A 24 -7.95 -9.91 5.79
N ASP A 25 -8.00 -9.37 4.57
CA ASP A 25 -9.09 -9.66 3.60
C ASP A 25 -8.90 -10.93 2.78
N GLY A 26 -7.89 -11.73 3.10
CA GLY A 26 -7.58 -12.93 2.34
C GLY A 26 -6.84 -12.65 1.03
N TRP A 27 -6.31 -11.44 0.84
CA TRP A 27 -5.39 -11.19 -0.27
C TRP A 27 -3.99 -11.62 0.11
N THR A 28 -3.38 -12.46 -0.73
CA THR A 28 -1.96 -12.78 -0.66
C THR A 28 -1.25 -12.10 -1.81
N ALA A 29 -0.16 -11.40 -1.51
CA ALA A 29 0.66 -10.73 -2.51
C ALA A 29 2.14 -11.03 -2.30
N THR A 30 2.88 -11.06 -3.41
CA THR A 30 4.34 -11.03 -3.39
C THR A 30 4.81 -9.61 -3.66
N VAL A 31 5.69 -9.09 -2.82
CA VAL A 31 6.22 -7.72 -2.91
C VAL A 31 7.74 -7.77 -2.97
N SER A 32 8.33 -7.19 -4.01
CA SER A 32 9.76 -6.88 -4.08
C SER A 32 10.06 -5.61 -3.31
N LEU A 33 11.05 -5.68 -2.42
CA LEU A 33 11.51 -4.54 -1.62
C LEU A 33 12.85 -3.97 -2.10
N GLY A 34 13.47 -4.51 -3.15
CA GLY A 34 14.80 -4.09 -3.61
C GLY A 34 14.91 -2.57 -3.85
N GLU A 35 14.11 -2.04 -4.79
CA GLU A 35 14.08 -0.60 -5.09
C GLU A 35 13.69 0.25 -3.87
N PHE A 36 12.81 -0.29 -3.00
CA PHE A 36 12.38 0.41 -1.80
C PHE A 36 13.53 0.49 -0.77
N ILE A 37 14.26 -0.59 -0.55
CA ILE A 37 15.43 -0.62 0.35
C ILE A 37 16.52 0.33 -0.17
N GLU A 38 16.75 0.38 -1.48
CA GLU A 38 17.71 1.30 -2.09
C GLU A 38 17.32 2.78 -1.89
N ALA A 39 16.02 3.08 -1.94
CA ALA A 39 15.52 4.44 -1.76
C ALA A 39 15.59 4.95 -0.30
N PHE A 40 15.67 4.05 0.68
CA PHE A 40 15.65 4.39 2.11
C PHE A 40 16.90 3.87 2.83
N PRO A 41 17.93 4.72 3.05
CA PRO A 41 19.21 4.30 3.65
C PRO A 41 19.09 3.60 5.01
N VAL A 42 18.05 3.92 5.78
CA VAL A 42 17.77 3.26 7.07
C VAL A 42 17.51 1.77 6.92
N LEU A 43 16.97 1.33 5.77
CA LEU A 43 16.67 -0.06 5.46
C LEU A 43 17.84 -0.79 4.79
N ALA A 44 18.95 -0.13 4.50
CA ALA A 44 20.11 -0.74 3.84
C ALA A 44 20.61 -2.06 4.49
N PRO A 45 20.54 -2.27 5.83
CA PRO A 45 20.87 -3.55 6.44
C PRO A 45 20.05 -4.73 5.91
N LEU A 46 18.83 -4.51 5.41
CA LEU A 46 17.96 -5.54 4.83
C LEU A 46 18.50 -6.12 3.51
N ALA A 47 19.59 -5.56 2.96
CA ALA A 47 20.32 -6.19 1.87
C ALA A 47 20.98 -7.53 2.29
N ASP A 48 21.28 -7.71 3.58
CA ASP A 48 21.74 -8.97 4.13
C ASP A 48 20.59 -9.99 4.16
N SER A 49 20.73 -11.07 3.38
CA SER A 49 19.73 -12.13 3.29
C SER A 49 19.43 -12.80 4.64
N THR A 50 20.44 -12.98 5.50
CA THR A 50 20.24 -13.60 6.82
C THR A 50 19.44 -12.70 7.75
N LEU A 51 19.63 -11.38 7.68
CA LEU A 51 18.80 -10.43 8.40
C LEU A 51 17.40 -10.40 7.79
N PHE A 52 17.28 -10.33 6.46
CA PHE A 52 16.01 -10.27 5.76
C PHE A 52 15.08 -11.46 6.10
N HIS A 53 15.65 -12.65 6.28
CA HIS A 53 14.90 -13.84 6.69
C HIS A 53 14.38 -13.83 8.13
N LYS A 54 14.82 -12.88 8.98
CA LYS A 54 14.29 -12.68 10.34
C LYS A 54 12.99 -11.88 10.39
N THR A 55 12.40 -11.59 9.24
CA THR A 55 11.14 -10.85 9.11
C THR A 55 10.04 -11.41 10.02
N LYS A 56 9.28 -10.52 10.66
CA LYS A 56 8.13 -10.84 11.50
C LYS A 56 7.01 -9.85 11.25
N VAL A 57 5.78 -10.26 11.49
CA VAL A 57 4.65 -9.33 11.56
C VAL A 57 4.73 -8.56 12.88
N GLU A 58 4.55 -7.24 12.82
CA GLU A 58 4.45 -6.40 14.02
C GLU A 58 3.17 -6.69 14.82
N GLU A 59 3.13 -6.16 16.04
CA GLU A 59 1.93 -6.24 16.88
C GLU A 59 0.70 -5.70 16.13
N TRP A 60 -0.43 -6.37 16.28
CA TRP A 60 -1.70 -6.01 15.62
C TRP A 60 -1.69 -6.01 14.08
N GLY A 61 -0.63 -6.53 13.44
CA GLY A 61 -0.50 -6.55 11.98
C GLY A 61 -0.28 -5.18 11.37
N SER A 62 0.29 -4.24 12.14
CA SER A 62 0.55 -2.85 11.70
C SER A 62 1.63 -2.73 10.62
N GLY A 63 2.45 -3.75 10.47
CA GLY A 63 3.59 -3.74 9.57
C GLY A 63 4.40 -5.02 9.64
N VAL A 64 5.58 -4.96 9.05
CA VAL A 64 6.60 -5.99 9.09
C VAL A 64 7.86 -5.39 9.67
N THR A 65 8.50 -6.12 10.58
CA THR A 65 9.74 -5.71 11.25
C THR A 65 10.82 -6.77 11.11
N TRP A 66 12.08 -6.35 11.17
CA TRP A 66 13.27 -7.21 11.16
C TRP A 66 14.13 -7.06 12.42
N ASP A 67 13.83 -6.07 13.26
CA ASP A 67 14.56 -5.75 14.50
C ASP A 67 13.61 -5.41 15.66
N ASP A 68 12.38 -5.93 15.59
CA ASP A 68 11.30 -5.73 16.57
C ASP A 68 10.87 -4.24 16.64
N GLU A 69 11.28 -3.48 17.65
CA GLU A 69 10.91 -2.05 17.82
C GLU A 69 11.92 -1.07 17.17
N GLY A 70 12.84 -1.59 16.36
CA GLY A 70 13.88 -0.80 15.72
C GLY A 70 13.45 -0.11 14.42
N PRO A 71 14.39 0.57 13.76
CA PRO A 71 14.12 1.31 12.53
C PRO A 71 13.94 0.41 11.29
N LEU A 72 14.18 -0.90 11.39
CA LEU A 72 13.97 -1.84 10.30
C LEU A 72 12.54 -2.36 10.31
N SER A 73 11.60 -1.45 10.11
CA SER A 73 10.18 -1.75 9.97
C SER A 73 9.55 -1.06 8.78
N ILE A 74 8.53 -1.70 8.20
CA ILE A 74 7.74 -1.17 7.09
C ILE A 74 6.26 -1.35 7.42
N ALA A 75 5.53 -0.23 7.44
CA ALA A 75 4.10 -0.23 7.73
C ALA A 75 3.28 -1.05 6.72
N ALA A 76 2.21 -1.67 7.19
CA ALA A 76 1.30 -2.49 6.39
C ALA A 76 0.64 -1.69 5.27
N THR A 77 0.39 -0.39 5.47
CA THR A 77 -0.12 0.52 4.42
C THR A 77 0.88 0.67 3.27
N THR A 78 2.16 0.82 3.58
CA THR A 78 3.24 0.91 2.60
C THR A 78 3.39 -0.41 1.85
N LEU A 79 3.40 -1.54 2.56
CA LEU A 79 3.50 -2.87 1.95
C LEU A 79 2.30 -3.18 1.06
N TYR A 80 1.08 -2.81 1.49
CA TYR A 80 -0.13 -2.96 0.70
C TYR A 80 -0.06 -2.12 -0.59
N ARG A 81 0.43 -0.88 -0.50
CA ARG A 81 0.61 0.00 -1.66
C ARG A 81 1.63 -0.59 -2.65
N LEU A 82 2.81 -1.01 -2.16
CA LEU A 82 3.84 -1.64 -3.00
C LEU A 82 3.32 -2.93 -3.65
N ALA A 83 2.63 -3.77 -2.88
CA ALA A 83 1.95 -4.96 -3.39
C ALA A 83 0.97 -4.63 -4.50
N ALA A 84 0.16 -3.58 -4.32
CA ALA A 84 -0.85 -3.17 -5.28
C ALA A 84 -0.23 -2.54 -6.54
N GLU A 85 0.89 -1.84 -6.42
CA GLU A 85 1.61 -1.27 -7.57
C GLU A 85 2.27 -2.36 -8.43
N GLN A 86 2.84 -3.38 -7.77
CA GLN A 86 3.52 -4.50 -8.43
C GLN A 86 2.55 -5.57 -8.94
N ALA A 87 1.43 -5.76 -8.25
CA ALA A 87 0.31 -6.53 -8.79
C ALA A 87 -0.38 -5.70 -9.86
N GLU A 88 -0.54 -6.22 -11.07
CA GLU A 88 -1.33 -5.56 -12.12
C GLU A 88 -2.85 -5.64 -11.85
N GLU A 89 -3.27 -5.34 -10.62
CA GLU A 89 -4.64 -5.44 -10.12
C GLU A 89 -5.22 -4.02 -9.90
N PRO A 90 -6.12 -3.54 -10.78
CA PRO A 90 -6.60 -2.16 -10.74
C PRO A 90 -7.42 -1.79 -9.49
N ALA A 91 -8.16 -2.73 -8.90
CA ALA A 91 -8.99 -2.47 -7.72
C ALA A 91 -8.12 -2.26 -6.47
N ARG A 92 -7.05 -3.05 -6.34
CA ARG A 92 -6.01 -2.95 -5.30
C ARG A 92 -5.27 -1.63 -5.42
N ARG A 93 -4.90 -1.23 -6.63
CA ARG A 93 -4.28 0.09 -6.87
C ARG A 93 -5.21 1.23 -6.45
N PHE A 94 -6.49 1.12 -6.77
CA PHE A 94 -7.48 2.11 -6.36
C PHE A 94 -7.71 2.13 -4.83
N ASP A 95 -7.79 0.96 -4.17
CA ASP A 95 -7.89 0.87 -2.71
C ASP A 95 -6.63 1.43 -2.04
N ALA A 96 -5.44 1.11 -2.55
CA ALA A 96 -4.16 1.63 -2.08
C ALA A 96 -4.10 3.16 -2.19
N TRP A 97 -4.52 3.74 -3.32
CA TRP A 97 -4.64 5.19 -3.49
C TRP A 97 -5.54 5.81 -2.42
N MET A 98 -6.70 5.21 -2.14
CA MET A 98 -7.59 5.70 -1.08
C MET A 98 -6.93 5.62 0.32
N ILE A 99 -6.26 4.51 0.62
CA ILE A 99 -5.58 4.28 1.91
C ILE A 99 -4.45 5.28 2.11
N THR A 100 -3.55 5.42 1.13
CA THR A 100 -2.40 6.34 1.18
C THR A 100 -2.84 7.79 1.36
N ASN A 101 -3.99 8.17 0.80
CA ASN A 101 -4.51 9.53 0.89
C ASN A 101 -5.51 9.76 2.04
N GLY A 102 -5.77 8.75 2.88
CA GLY A 102 -6.70 8.84 4.00
C GLY A 102 -8.15 9.11 3.57
N LEU A 103 -8.55 8.61 2.40
CA LEU A 103 -9.85 8.88 1.81
C LEU A 103 -10.88 7.81 2.20
N SER A 104 -11.98 8.27 2.81
CA SER A 104 -13.19 7.46 2.92
C SER A 104 -13.87 7.30 1.55
N ALA A 105 -14.79 6.35 1.41
CA ALA A 105 -15.56 6.20 0.17
C ALA A 105 -16.32 7.47 -0.21
N THR A 106 -16.80 8.23 0.78
CA THR A 106 -17.47 9.52 0.55
C THR A 106 -16.48 10.59 0.06
N ARG A 107 -15.32 10.73 0.72
CA ARG A 107 -14.32 11.72 0.31
C ARG A 107 -13.70 11.43 -1.05
N ALA A 108 -13.48 10.16 -1.38
CA ALA A 108 -13.04 9.76 -2.71
C ALA A 108 -14.11 10.07 -3.78
N ALA A 109 -15.40 9.92 -3.44
CA ALA A 109 -16.49 10.26 -4.33
C ALA A 109 -16.52 11.76 -4.64
N GLU A 110 -16.36 12.60 -3.61
CA GLU A 110 -16.22 14.05 -3.75
C GLU A 110 -14.98 14.43 -4.58
N ALA A 111 -13.84 13.81 -4.29
CA ALA A 111 -12.57 14.06 -4.97
C ALA A 111 -12.63 13.78 -6.48
N LEU A 112 -13.34 12.72 -6.87
CA LEU A 112 -13.39 12.24 -8.26
C LEU A 112 -14.69 12.64 -8.98
N GLY A 113 -15.60 13.36 -8.32
CA GLY A 113 -16.90 13.74 -8.89
C GLY A 113 -17.80 12.54 -9.22
N MET A 114 -17.78 11.51 -8.37
CA MET A 114 -18.52 10.25 -8.57
C MET A 114 -19.51 9.98 -7.44
N THR A 115 -20.31 8.92 -7.58
CA THR A 115 -21.14 8.45 -6.47
C THR A 115 -20.34 7.57 -5.51
N ARG A 116 -20.68 7.61 -4.21
CA ARG A 116 -20.11 6.69 -3.20
C ARG A 116 -20.25 5.22 -3.60
N ARG A 117 -21.35 4.85 -4.26
CA ARG A 117 -21.59 3.50 -4.78
C ARG A 117 -20.57 3.10 -5.85
N SER A 118 -20.25 4.00 -6.77
CA SER A 118 -19.23 3.78 -7.81
C SER A 118 -17.86 3.52 -7.18
N ILE A 119 -17.46 4.35 -6.22
CA ILE A 119 -16.20 4.19 -5.47
C ILE A 119 -16.12 2.81 -4.82
N ILE A 120 -17.19 2.39 -4.11
CA ILE A 120 -17.23 1.06 -3.48
C ILE A 120 -17.11 -0.04 -4.53
N SER A 121 -17.82 0.07 -5.68
CA SER A 121 -17.77 -0.96 -6.72
C SER A 121 -16.39 -1.15 -7.34
N TYR A 122 -15.64 -0.06 -7.52
CA TYR A 122 -14.26 -0.11 -8.00
C TYR A 122 -13.32 -0.72 -6.97
N ARG A 123 -13.43 -0.23 -5.74
CA ARG A 123 -12.61 -0.68 -4.62
C ARG A 123 -12.75 -2.17 -4.32
N THR A 124 -13.95 -2.73 -4.43
CA THR A 124 -14.19 -4.16 -4.15
C THR A 124 -13.97 -5.04 -5.38
N GLY A 125 -13.56 -4.49 -6.52
CA GLY A 125 -13.44 -5.23 -7.79
C GLY A 125 -14.79 -5.67 -8.38
N ALA A 126 -15.92 -5.21 -7.82
CA ALA A 126 -17.25 -5.55 -8.35
C ALA A 126 -17.52 -4.89 -9.72
N ARG A 127 -16.80 -3.81 -10.01
CA ARG A 127 -16.72 -3.21 -11.34
C ARG A 127 -15.24 -2.93 -11.66
N PRO A 128 -14.77 -3.20 -12.89
CA PRO A 128 -13.42 -2.83 -13.29
C PRO A 128 -13.21 -1.33 -13.17
N VAL A 129 -12.02 -0.93 -12.72
CA VAL A 129 -11.60 0.47 -12.62
C VAL A 129 -11.26 0.98 -14.03
N PRO A 130 -12.01 1.94 -14.59
CA PRO A 130 -11.71 2.49 -15.90
C PRO A 130 -10.38 3.26 -15.90
N THR A 131 -9.65 3.25 -17.02
CA THR A 131 -8.36 3.94 -17.16
C THR A 131 -8.42 5.42 -16.81
N TYR A 132 -9.51 6.11 -17.15
CA TYR A 132 -9.67 7.53 -16.84
C TYR A 132 -9.82 7.80 -15.33
N ILE A 133 -10.24 6.81 -14.53
CA ILE A 133 -10.25 6.93 -13.07
C ILE A 133 -8.84 6.90 -12.51
N ASN A 134 -7.96 6.04 -13.04
CA ASN A 134 -6.54 6.02 -12.65
C ASN A 134 -5.88 7.37 -12.95
N LEU A 135 -6.15 7.95 -14.14
CA LEU A 135 -5.67 9.28 -14.49
C LEU A 135 -6.22 10.37 -13.56
N ALA A 136 -7.49 10.27 -13.15
CA ALA A 136 -8.10 11.19 -12.20
C ALA A 136 -7.46 11.09 -10.81
N CYS A 137 -7.11 9.89 -10.33
CA CYS A 137 -6.37 9.69 -9.08
C CYS A 137 -4.99 10.37 -9.12
N ILE A 138 -4.23 10.15 -10.20
CA ILE A 138 -2.91 10.78 -10.42
C ILE A 138 -3.06 12.30 -10.48
N GLY A 139 -4.04 12.80 -11.24
CA GLY A 139 -4.30 14.23 -11.37
C GLY A 139 -4.67 14.88 -10.04
N TRP A 140 -5.47 14.19 -9.22
CA TRP A 140 -5.87 14.67 -7.90
C TRP A 140 -4.65 14.80 -6.96
N GLU A 141 -3.76 13.81 -6.92
CA GLU A 141 -2.53 13.86 -6.13
C GLU A 141 -1.62 15.00 -6.57
N ALA A 142 -1.44 15.18 -7.89
CA ALA A 142 -0.61 16.25 -8.45
C ALA A 142 -1.12 17.65 -8.08
N VAL A 143 -2.44 17.87 -8.09
CA VAL A 143 -3.05 19.15 -7.68
C VAL A 143 -2.87 19.39 -6.18
N ARG A 144 -3.00 18.34 -5.36
CA ARG A 144 -2.87 18.45 -3.91
C ARG A 144 -1.42 18.71 -3.47
N GLY A 145 -0.45 18.05 -4.11
CA GLY A 145 0.97 18.27 -3.88
C GLY A 145 1.36 19.73 -4.13
N LYS A 146 0.92 20.31 -5.26
CA LYS A 146 1.16 21.73 -5.58
C LYS A 146 0.60 22.69 -4.53
N ARG A 147 -0.57 22.38 -3.96
CA ARG A 147 -1.19 23.22 -2.90
C ARG A 147 -0.39 23.19 -1.59
N GLN A 148 0.31 22.10 -1.29
CA GLN A 148 1.17 22.00 -0.11
C GLN A 148 2.50 22.74 -0.30
N THR A 149 3.04 22.77 -1.53
CA THR A 149 4.32 23.46 -1.83
C THR A 149 4.20 24.99 -1.85
N HIS A 150 3.01 25.54 -2.13
CA HIS A 150 2.76 26.99 -2.15
C HIS A 150 2.29 27.57 -0.80
N ALA A 151 2.27 26.77 0.26
CA ALA A 151 1.84 27.18 1.61
C ALA A 151 3.01 27.50 2.58
N HIS A 152 4.21 27.72 2.04
CA HIS A 152 5.42 28.18 2.73
C HIS A 152 5.97 29.42 2.04
#